data_AF-A0AB38U6F4-F1
#
_entry.id   AF-A0AB38U6F4-F1
#
_cell.length_a   1.000
_cell.length_b   1.000
_cell.length_c   1.000
_cell.angle_alpha   90.00
_cell.angle_beta   90.00
_cell.angle_gamma   90.00
#
_symmetry.space_group_name_H-M   'P 1'
#
loop_
_entity.id
_entity.type
_entity.pdbx_description
1 polymer ?
#
loop_
_entity_poly.entity_id
_entity_poly.type
_entity_poly.pdbx_seq_one_letter_code
_entity_poly.pdbx_strand_id
1 'polypeptide(L)'
;MKEIPITPHMRYVDGNLLFREELISSWLSTPRPDYVGLSIHLQTIVEQIEEATSQTERYVSVLKMRLQAARDEGCDSSQVQHALDLVTTYSFATRQIAVESALRTEYFKSMIAIVDHQASRSFAASCAMVAATSLNQVLMYRDRASELSKI
;
A
#
# COMPACT_ATOMS: atom_id res chain seq x y z
N MET A 1 -27.39 21.61 -3.65
CA MET A 1 -26.15 20.85 -3.41
C MET A 1 -25.86 20.09 -4.69
N LYS A 2 -24.72 20.35 -5.35
CA LYS A 2 -24.30 19.61 -6.54
C LYS A 2 -23.48 18.41 -6.06
N GLU A 3 -23.96 17.21 -6.32
CA GLU A 3 -23.23 15.96 -6.05
C GLU A 3 -21.97 15.94 -6.92
N ILE A 4 -20.83 15.69 -6.28
CA ILE A 4 -19.56 15.44 -6.99
C ILE A 4 -19.64 14.01 -7.50
N PRO A 5 -19.57 13.75 -8.81
CA PRO A 5 -19.63 12.40 -9.33
C PRO A 5 -18.34 11.67 -8.93
N ILE A 6 -18.48 10.62 -8.12
CA ILE A 6 -17.41 9.66 -7.87
C ILE A 6 -17.26 8.84 -9.15
N THR A 7 -16.42 9.31 -10.07
CA THR A 7 -16.06 8.55 -11.28
C THR A 7 -15.23 7.34 -10.86
N PRO A 8 -15.70 6.09 -11.07
CA PRO A 8 -15.00 4.90 -10.61
C PRO A 8 -14.03 4.40 -11.67
N HIS A 9 -13.24 5.26 -12.32
CA HIS A 9 -12.26 4.81 -13.33
C HIS A 9 -11.02 5.71 -13.36
N MET A 10 -10.25 5.74 -12.28
CA MET A 10 -8.81 5.93 -12.44
C MET A 10 -8.20 4.54 -12.61
N ARG A 11 -7.94 4.17 -13.87
CA ARG A 11 -7.04 3.06 -14.19
C ARG A 11 -5.65 3.42 -13.68
N TYR A 12 -5.36 3.00 -12.45
CA TYR A 12 -4.03 3.03 -11.87
C TYR A 12 -3.17 2.03 -12.64
N VAL A 13 -2.42 2.51 -13.65
CA VAL A 13 -1.29 1.80 -14.30
C VAL A 13 -1.44 0.26 -14.27
N ASP A 14 -2.49 -0.24 -14.94
CA ASP A 14 -2.98 -1.62 -14.82
C ASP A 14 -1.96 -2.70 -15.25
N GLY A 15 -0.88 -2.33 -15.95
CA GLY A 15 0.08 -3.28 -16.50
C GLY A 15 0.94 -4.02 -15.46
N ASN A 16 1.19 -3.43 -14.29
CA ASN A 16 2.06 -4.05 -13.27
C ASN A 16 1.27 -4.89 -12.25
N LEU A 17 0.00 -4.56 -12.02
CA LEU A 17 -0.85 -5.23 -11.05
C LEU A 17 -1.49 -6.50 -11.61
N LEU A 18 -2.08 -6.42 -12.81
CA LEU A 18 -2.61 -7.61 -13.51
C LEU A 18 -1.49 -8.64 -13.74
N PHE A 19 -0.30 -8.18 -14.11
CA PHE A 19 0.87 -9.05 -14.23
C PHE A 19 1.23 -9.76 -12.92
N ARG A 20 1.08 -9.11 -11.76
CA ARG A 20 1.38 -9.72 -10.45
C ARG A 20 0.33 -10.75 -10.04
N GLU A 21 -0.94 -10.46 -10.25
CA GLU A 21 -2.03 -11.41 -9.99
C GLU A 21 -1.92 -12.65 -10.90
N GLU A 22 -1.59 -12.46 -12.18
CA GLU A 22 -1.33 -13.55 -13.12
C GLU A 22 -0.09 -14.38 -12.72
N LEU A 23 0.99 -13.71 -12.29
CA LEU A 23 2.21 -14.37 -11.82
C LEU A 23 1.95 -15.21 -10.56
N ILE A 24 1.23 -14.65 -9.58
CA ILE A 24 0.84 -15.32 -8.34
C ILE A 24 -0.05 -16.54 -8.65
N SER A 25 -1.05 -16.35 -9.51
CA SER A 25 -1.98 -17.41 -9.92
C SER A 25 -1.23 -18.54 -10.63
N SER A 26 -0.31 -18.19 -11.54
CA SER A 26 0.57 -19.13 -12.23
C SER A 26 1.39 -19.97 -11.25
N TRP A 27 2.07 -19.34 -10.28
CA TRP A 27 2.88 -20.06 -9.28
C TRP A 27 2.07 -21.03 -8.42
N LEU A 28 0.89 -20.61 -7.97
CA LEU A 28 0.02 -21.41 -7.10
C LEU A 28 -0.69 -22.55 -7.84
N SER A 29 -0.87 -22.41 -9.15
CA SER A 29 -1.50 -23.43 -10.01
C SER A 29 -0.57 -24.63 -10.29
N THR A 30 0.74 -24.49 -10.08
CA THR A 30 1.69 -25.57 -10.37
C THR A 30 1.53 -26.77 -9.41
N PRO A 31 1.83 -28.01 -9.85
CA PRO A 31 1.75 -29.20 -8.99
C PRO A 31 2.68 -29.12 -7.78
N ARG A 32 3.82 -28.43 -7.92
CA ARG A 32 4.78 -28.10 -6.86
C ARG A 32 5.00 -26.59 -6.85
N PRO A 33 4.24 -25.83 -6.04
CA PRO A 33 4.39 -24.39 -5.96
C PRO A 33 5.80 -23.96 -5.56
N ASP A 34 6.34 -22.96 -6.27
CA ASP A 34 7.61 -22.33 -5.91
C ASP A 34 7.41 -21.34 -4.76
N TYR A 35 7.38 -21.87 -3.54
CA TYR A 35 7.20 -21.06 -2.34
C TYR A 35 8.40 -20.13 -2.08
N VAL A 36 9.60 -20.48 -2.56
CA VAL A 36 10.78 -19.62 -2.44
C VAL A 36 10.64 -18.41 -3.36
N GLY A 37 10.31 -18.62 -4.63
CA GLY A 37 10.01 -17.56 -5.58
C GLY A 37 8.88 -16.64 -5.11
N LEU A 38 7.80 -17.22 -4.56
CA LEU A 38 6.72 -16.44 -3.95
C LEU A 38 7.22 -15.59 -2.77
N SER A 39 8.08 -16.12 -1.90
CA SER A 39 8.61 -15.36 -0.76
C SER A 39 9.43 -14.15 -1.18
N ILE A 40 10.21 -14.27 -2.27
CA ILE A 40 10.97 -13.17 -2.86
C ILE A 40 10.00 -12.11 -3.39
N HIS A 41 8.93 -12.52 -4.07
CA HIS A 41 7.93 -11.59 -4.58
C HIS A 41 7.18 -10.86 -3.46
N LEU A 42 6.79 -11.56 -2.40
CA LEU A 42 6.18 -10.95 -1.22
C LEU A 42 7.11 -9.91 -0.59
N GLN A 43 8.41 -10.21 -0.51
CA GLN A 43 9.41 -9.25 -0.03
C GLN A 43 9.47 -8.00 -0.91
N THR A 44 9.47 -8.14 -2.24
CA THR A 44 9.42 -6.98 -3.15
C THR A 44 8.16 -6.15 -2.95
N ILE A 45 7.01 -6.77 -2.67
CA ILE A 45 5.78 -6.03 -2.36
C ILE A 45 5.93 -5.25 -1.04
N VAL A 46 6.54 -5.84 -0.01
CA VAL A 46 6.83 -5.15 1.27
C VAL A 46 7.70 -3.92 1.03
N GLU A 47 8.77 -4.04 0.26
CA GLU A 47 9.66 -2.92 -0.08
C GLU A 47 8.90 -1.79 -0.80
N GLN A 48 7.98 -2.13 -1.71
CA GLN A 48 7.13 -1.15 -2.38
C GLN A 48 6.15 -0.46 -1.44
N ILE A 49 5.59 -1.20 -0.48
CA ILE A 49 4.73 -0.65 0.57
C ILE A 49 5.50 0.32 1.47
N GLU A 50 6.73 -0.03 1.87
CA GLU A 50 7.60 0.81 2.69
C GLU A 50 7.99 2.12 1.98
N GLU A 51 8.32 2.04 0.70
CA GLU A 51 8.63 3.22 -0.12
C GLU A 51 7.40 4.13 -0.25
N ALA A 52 6.22 3.58 -0.56
CA ALA A 52 4.98 4.37 -0.66
C ALA A 52 4.54 4.95 0.71
N THR A 53 4.81 4.24 1.81
CA THR A 53 4.61 4.75 3.17
C THR A 53 5.52 5.95 3.44
N SER A 54 6.81 5.83 3.11
CA SER A 54 7.79 6.91 3.25
C SER A 54 7.40 8.14 2.41
N GLN A 55 6.89 7.93 1.20
CA GLN A 55 6.37 9.01 0.34
C GLN A 55 5.15 9.70 0.99
N THR A 56 4.25 8.93 1.60
CA THR A 56 3.08 9.48 2.32
C THR A 56 3.50 10.35 3.51
N GLU A 57 4.53 9.96 4.26
CA GLU A 57 5.10 10.75 5.36
C GLU A 57 5.77 12.05 4.91
N ARG A 58 6.40 12.05 3.72
CA ARG A 58 6.92 13.27 3.10
C ARG A 58 5.79 14.27 2.84
N TYR A 59 4.62 13.82 2.39
CA TYR A 59 3.45 14.70 2.19
C TYR A 59 2.92 15.30 3.50
N VAL A 60 2.92 14.54 4.60
CA VAL A 60 2.63 15.10 5.95
C VAL A 60 3.59 16.25 6.26
N SER A 61 4.87 16.07 6.00
CA SER A 61 5.90 17.08 6.29
C SER A 61 5.72 18.34 5.44
N VAL A 62 5.38 18.18 4.15
CA VAL A 62 5.05 19.30 3.26
C VAL A 62 3.84 20.08 3.77
N LEU A 63 2.75 19.41 4.13
CA LEU A 63 1.54 20.06 4.63
C LEU A 63 1.76 20.78 5.97
N LYS A 64 2.59 20.23 6.86
CA LYS A 64 3.00 20.92 8.09
C LYS A 64 3.74 22.23 7.81
N MET A 65 4.67 22.22 6.86
CA MET A 65 5.40 23.45 6.47
C MET A 65 4.46 24.49 5.86
N ARG A 66 3.54 24.07 4.97
CA ARG A 66 2.54 24.98 4.37
C ARG A 66 1.59 25.57 5.41
N LEU A 67 1.13 24.75 6.35
CA LEU A 67 0.26 25.21 7.44
C LEU A 67 0.97 26.25 8.31
N GLN A 68 2.26 26.05 8.60
CA GLN A 68 3.06 27.02 9.33
C GLN A 68 3.18 28.34 8.55
N ALA A 69 3.54 28.29 7.27
CA ALA A 69 3.66 29.48 6.43
C ALA A 69 2.34 30.27 6.34
N ALA A 70 1.21 29.59 6.14
CA ALA A 70 -0.10 30.24 6.09
C ALA A 70 -0.48 30.93 7.42
N ARG A 71 -0.09 30.35 8.56
CA ARG A 71 -0.27 30.96 9.88
C ARG A 71 0.62 32.19 10.07
N ASP A 72 1.87 32.12 9.61
CA ASP A 72 2.81 33.24 9.69
C ASP A 72 2.36 34.42 8.82
N GLU A 73 1.72 34.14 7.68
CA GLU A 73 1.14 35.13 6.76
C GLU A 73 -0.27 35.62 7.17
N GLY A 74 -0.86 35.05 8.22
CA GLY A 74 -2.22 35.40 8.66
C GLY A 74 -3.33 35.04 7.67
N CYS A 75 -3.08 34.09 6.76
CA CYS A 75 -4.03 33.61 5.77
C CYS A 75 -4.99 32.55 6.33
N ASP A 76 -6.13 32.35 5.68
CA ASP A 76 -7.02 31.22 5.99
C ASP A 76 -6.30 29.90 5.68
N SER A 77 -6.09 29.11 6.73
CA SER A 77 -5.37 27.83 6.67
C SER A 77 -6.28 26.63 6.92
N SER A 78 -7.61 26.83 6.94
CA SER A 78 -8.59 25.77 7.21
C SER A 78 -8.49 24.57 6.26
N GLN A 79 -8.30 24.83 4.96
CA GLN A 79 -8.14 23.78 3.95
C GLN A 79 -6.83 22.99 4.13
N VAL A 80 -5.73 23.68 4.44
CA VAL A 80 -4.42 23.04 4.68
C VAL A 80 -4.45 22.21 5.95
N GLN A 81 -5.12 22.68 7.01
CA GLN A 81 -5.32 21.93 8.25
C GLN A 81 -6.14 20.65 7.99
N HIS A 82 -7.26 20.75 7.28
CA HIS A 82 -8.08 19.58 6.94
C HIS A 82 -7.31 18.58 6.06
N ALA A 83 -6.54 19.06 5.08
CA ALA A 83 -5.66 18.22 4.27
C ALA A 83 -4.60 17.51 5.14
N LEU A 84 -3.98 18.22 6.08
CA LEU A 84 -3.01 17.65 7.01
C LEU A 84 -3.61 16.54 7.89
N ASP A 85 -4.82 16.72 8.40
CA ASP A 85 -5.48 15.73 9.26
C ASP A 85 -5.77 14.43 8.47
N LEU A 86 -6.26 14.55 7.23
CA LEU A 86 -6.48 13.41 6.34
C LEU A 86 -5.16 12.69 5.97
N VAL A 87 -4.13 13.43 5.58
CA VAL A 87 -2.84 12.84 5.19
C VAL A 87 -2.12 12.22 6.39
N THR A 88 -2.31 12.75 7.59
CA THR A 88 -1.82 12.13 8.82
C THR A 88 -2.51 10.78 9.07
N THR A 89 -3.82 10.71 8.83
CA THR A 89 -4.58 9.44 8.92
C THR A 89 -4.09 8.41 7.90
N TYR A 90 -3.86 8.85 6.66
CA TYR A 90 -3.28 8.00 5.62
C TYR A 90 -1.89 7.50 5.99
N SER A 91 -1.01 8.37 6.49
CA SER A 91 0.33 8.00 6.96
C SER A 91 0.31 6.98 8.12
N PHE A 92 -0.66 7.08 9.03
CA PHE A 92 -0.85 6.06 10.07
C PHE A 92 -1.28 4.73 9.46
N ALA A 93 -2.29 4.73 8.58
CA ALA A 93 -2.79 3.52 7.93
C ALA A 93 -1.71 2.82 7.10
N THR A 94 -0.91 3.56 6.32
CA THR A 94 0.17 2.98 5.51
C THR A 94 1.26 2.34 6.36
N ARG A 95 1.61 2.94 7.51
CA ARG A 95 2.56 2.35 8.47
C ARG A 95 2.05 1.04 9.06
N GLN A 96 0.77 0.99 9.44
CA GLN A 96 0.18 -0.24 9.96
C GLN A 96 0.24 -1.36 8.91
N ILE A 97 -0.13 -1.04 7.66
CA ILE A 97 -0.07 -1.99 6.54
C ILE A 97 1.36 -2.46 6.29
N ALA A 98 2.36 -1.57 6.36
CA ALA A 98 3.76 -1.93 6.19
C ALA A 98 4.22 -2.95 7.23
N VAL A 99 3.94 -2.70 8.51
CA VAL A 99 4.29 -3.63 9.61
C VAL A 99 3.60 -4.98 9.43
N GLU A 100 2.30 -5.00 9.14
CA GLU A 100 1.56 -6.24 8.93
C GLU A 100 2.07 -7.04 7.72
N SER A 101 2.47 -6.35 6.65
CA SER A 101 3.00 -6.97 5.43
C SER A 101 4.37 -7.58 5.67
N ALA A 102 5.25 -6.89 6.39
CA ALA A 102 6.55 -7.40 6.79
C ALA A 102 6.42 -8.64 7.69
N LEU A 103 5.61 -8.57 8.74
CA LEU A 103 5.36 -9.70 9.65
C LEU A 103 4.80 -10.92 8.93
N ARG A 104 3.83 -10.72 8.04
CA ARG A 104 3.23 -11.81 7.26
C ARG A 104 4.24 -12.45 6.31
N THR A 105 5.11 -11.66 5.70
CA THR A 105 6.17 -12.16 4.80
C THR A 105 7.21 -12.97 5.56
N GLU A 106 7.65 -12.50 6.73
CA GLU A 106 8.57 -13.26 7.59
C GLU A 106 7.94 -14.56 8.10
N TYR A 107 6.68 -14.51 8.52
CA TYR A 107 5.94 -15.70 8.90
C TYR A 107 5.83 -16.69 7.73
N PHE A 108 5.54 -16.23 6.52
CA PHE A 108 5.52 -17.08 5.33
C PHE A 108 6.87 -17.76 5.07
N LYS A 109 7.99 -17.02 5.14
CA LYS A 109 9.34 -17.59 4.99
C LYS A 109 9.61 -18.72 6.00
N SER A 110 9.20 -18.54 7.26
CA SER A 110 9.38 -19.55 8.31
C SER A 110 8.60 -20.84 8.03
N MET A 111 7.45 -20.73 7.36
CA MET A 111 6.58 -21.86 7.05
C MET A 111 7.05 -22.69 5.86
N ILE A 112 7.89 -22.13 4.97
CA ILE A 112 8.45 -22.85 3.80
C ILE A 112 9.18 -24.12 4.23
N ALA A 113 9.87 -24.08 5.37
CA ALA A 113 10.66 -25.20 5.88
C ALA A 113 9.82 -26.30 6.54
N ILE A 114 8.55 -26.04 6.86
CA ILE A 114 7.82 -26.82 7.87
C ILE A 114 6.72 -27.74 7.28
N VAL A 115 6.24 -27.54 6.03
CA VAL A 115 4.87 -28.04 5.72
C VAL A 115 4.67 -28.85 4.43
N ASP A 116 3.86 -29.89 4.61
CA ASP A 116 2.95 -30.61 3.71
C ASP A 116 2.27 -29.73 2.62
N HIS A 117 2.16 -30.28 1.41
CA HIS A 117 1.98 -29.50 0.18
C HIS A 117 0.61 -28.82 0.02
N GLN A 118 -0.46 -29.33 0.64
CA GLN A 118 -1.83 -28.84 0.40
C GLN A 118 -2.22 -27.65 1.30
N ALA A 119 -2.00 -27.72 2.62
CA ALA A 119 -2.24 -26.61 3.54
C ALA A 119 -1.33 -25.40 3.25
N SER A 120 -0.11 -25.67 2.77
CA SER A 120 0.84 -24.65 2.35
C SER A 120 0.33 -23.84 1.15
N ARG A 121 -0.43 -24.45 0.22
CA ARG A 121 -0.95 -23.76 -0.97
C ARG A 121 -2.03 -22.74 -0.64
N SER A 122 -3.01 -23.09 0.20
CA SER A 122 -4.07 -22.14 0.60
C SER A 122 -3.51 -20.97 1.41
N PHE A 123 -2.51 -21.24 2.26
CA PHE A 123 -1.84 -20.21 3.03
C PHE A 123 -1.02 -19.27 2.13
N ALA A 124 -0.24 -19.83 1.18
CA ALA A 124 0.49 -19.07 0.17
C ALA A 124 -0.42 -18.16 -0.67
N ALA A 125 -1.58 -18.68 -1.09
CA ALA A 125 -2.59 -17.90 -1.80
C ALA A 125 -3.12 -16.72 -0.97
N SER A 126 -3.42 -16.96 0.30
CA SER A 126 -3.86 -15.90 1.23
C SER A 126 -2.79 -14.82 1.40
N CYS A 127 -1.53 -15.19 1.62
CA CYS A 127 -0.43 -14.23 1.72
C CYS A 127 -0.30 -13.37 0.47
N ALA A 128 -0.41 -13.98 -0.71
CA ALA A 128 -0.29 -13.28 -1.98
C ALA A 128 -1.44 -12.30 -2.24
N MET A 129 -2.69 -12.71 -1.99
CA MET A 129 -3.86 -11.83 -2.12
C MET A 129 -3.80 -10.65 -1.15
N VAL A 130 -3.44 -10.91 0.11
CA VAL A 130 -3.33 -9.86 1.11
C VAL A 130 -2.21 -8.89 0.75
N ALA A 131 -1.04 -9.36 0.32
CA ALA A 131 0.05 -8.50 -0.12
C ALA A 131 -0.36 -7.60 -1.30
N ALA A 132 -1.04 -8.14 -2.31
CA ALA A 132 -1.54 -7.36 -3.44
C ALA A 132 -2.55 -6.29 -3.01
N THR A 133 -3.51 -6.67 -2.14
CA THR A 133 -4.52 -5.74 -1.61
C THR A 133 -3.89 -4.63 -0.76
N SER A 134 -2.95 -5.00 0.11
CA SER A 134 -2.20 -4.07 0.95
C SER A 134 -1.41 -3.06 0.11
N LEU A 135 -0.73 -3.51 -0.93
CA LEU A 135 -0.03 -2.62 -1.86
C LEU A 135 -1.01 -1.64 -2.54
N ASN A 136 -2.13 -2.14 -3.05
CA ASN A 136 -3.14 -1.28 -3.68
C ASN A 136 -3.68 -0.20 -2.73
N GLN A 137 -3.97 -0.57 -1.49
CA GLN A 137 -4.43 0.38 -0.48
C GLN A 137 -3.39 1.45 -0.16
N VAL A 138 -2.13 1.05 0.00
CA VAL A 138 -1.03 1.97 0.31
C VAL A 138 -0.76 2.93 -0.85
N LEU A 139 -0.76 2.44 -2.09
CA LEU A 139 -0.62 3.29 -3.28
C LEU A 139 -1.77 4.29 -3.40
N MET A 140 -3.02 3.85 -3.17
CA MET A 140 -4.18 4.74 -3.14
C MET A 140 -4.02 5.85 -2.09
N TYR A 141 -3.60 5.52 -0.86
CA TYR A 141 -3.38 6.50 0.20
C TYR A 141 -2.27 7.48 -0.14
N ARG A 142 -1.15 7.00 -0.68
CA ARG A 142 -0.05 7.83 -1.16
C ARG A 142 -0.52 8.81 -2.23
N ASP A 143 -1.26 8.33 -3.22
CA ASP A 143 -1.69 9.17 -4.36
C ASP A 143 -2.69 10.23 -3.91
N ARG A 144 -3.61 9.89 -3.00
CA ARG A 144 -4.50 10.88 -2.37
C ARG A 144 -3.73 11.90 -1.53
N ALA A 145 -2.72 11.47 -0.79
CA ALA A 145 -1.86 12.36 -0.02
C ALA A 145 -1.07 13.32 -0.93
N SER A 146 -0.62 12.83 -2.09
CA SER A 146 0.05 13.64 -3.11
C SER A 146 -0.85 14.77 -3.60
N GLU A 147 -2.10 14.47 -3.95
CA GLU A 147 -3.04 15.50 -4.41
C GLU A 147 -3.40 16.51 -3.30
N LEU A 148 -3.66 16.03 -2.08
CA LEU A 148 -3.94 16.91 -0.94
C LEU A 148 -2.75 17.82 -0.60
N SER A 149 -1.51 17.34 -0.81
CA SER A 149 -0.30 18.14 -0.57
C SER A 149 -0.10 19.31 -1.55
N LYS A 150 -0.88 19.36 -2.64
CA LYS A 150 -0.82 20.43 -3.65
C LYS A 150 -1.76 21.59 -3.35
N ILE A 151 -2.77 21.39 -2.50
CA ILE A 151 -3.67 22.44 -1.99
C ILE A 151 -2.85 23.51 -1.27
#